data_AF-A0A7D7QG66-F1
#
_entry.id   AF-A0A7D7QG66-F1
#
_cell.length_a   1.000
_cell.length_b   1.000
_cell.length_c   1.000
_cell.angle_alpha   90.00
_cell.angle_beta   90.00
_cell.angle_gamma   90.00
#
_symmetry.space_group_name_H-M   'P 1'
#
loop_
_entity.id
_entity.type
_entity.pdbx_description
1 polymer ?
#
loop_
_entity_poly.entity_id
_entity_poly.type
_entity_poly.pdbx_seq_one_letter_code
_entity_poly.pdbx_strand_id
1 'polypeptide(L)'
;MKKRLVICCDGTWKSSKDPRISNVEKIARAVRTEAADGAVQLVHYVNGVGTGSGWSDRIIGGAFGRGLDSNLIDAYRFLVLNYEPDDEIFVFGFSRGAYTARSLVGMIGRVGLVTPGELAANPTENLFEKVLQLYRGDPGAMPRNTPGEPVKIQFIGVFDTVGALGVPGITRFRHKFHDVNLGDKVRFARQALAIDERRLTFDPCVWSTAGNTRTDVKQVWFEGVHSDIGGGLDTAEPSELTLAWMVREATDAGLEFAYDRFTAIRSPIDPSNPRYGANKSMNAAYGIVNAVKLGLGRFRMRGDVVRHRGQARLLEVSADPAKPMLIAAPALTRWTDDQGGRKSKAPNIEWWVDLIDDPTELEARVVEIPPLATP
;
A
#
# COMPACT_ATOMS: atom_id res chain seq x y z
N MET A 1 -10.33 -4.23 -28.29
CA MET A 1 -11.18 -4.52 -27.12
C MET A 1 -10.45 -3.93 -25.93
N LYS A 2 -11.11 -3.09 -25.13
CA LYS A 2 -10.48 -2.44 -23.97
C LYS A 2 -10.08 -3.49 -22.93
N LYS A 3 -8.90 -3.36 -22.32
CA LYS A 3 -8.48 -4.24 -21.22
C LYS A 3 -8.33 -3.45 -19.91
N ARG A 4 -8.48 -4.18 -18.81
CA ARG A 4 -8.10 -3.73 -17.46
C ARG A 4 -6.92 -4.56 -17.00
N LEU A 5 -5.74 -3.97 -16.99
CA LEU A 5 -4.52 -4.63 -16.53
C LEU A 5 -4.39 -4.45 -15.03
N VAL A 6 -4.53 -5.54 -14.29
CA VAL A 6 -4.55 -5.56 -12.82
C VAL A 6 -3.24 -6.13 -12.30
N ILE A 7 -2.42 -5.30 -11.67
CA ILE A 7 -1.15 -5.70 -11.07
C ILE A 7 -1.33 -5.88 -9.58
N CYS A 8 -1.09 -7.08 -9.07
CA CYS A 8 -1.21 -7.43 -7.67
C CYS A 8 0.16 -7.74 -7.07
N CYS A 9 0.75 -6.76 -6.37
CA CYS A 9 2.06 -6.89 -5.73
C CYS A 9 1.91 -7.27 -4.26
N ASP A 10 2.17 -8.52 -3.89
CA ASP A 10 2.02 -8.95 -2.50
C ASP A 10 3.27 -8.71 -1.64
N GLY A 11 3.06 -8.58 -0.34
CA GLY A 11 4.12 -8.62 0.65
C GLY A 11 4.76 -10.00 0.76
N THR A 12 5.89 -10.12 1.46
CA THR A 12 6.46 -11.46 1.72
C THR A 12 5.47 -12.25 2.54
N TRP A 13 4.94 -13.30 1.95
CA TRP A 13 3.91 -14.11 2.58
C TRP A 13 4.28 -15.59 2.58
N LYS A 14 3.57 -16.37 3.40
CA LYS A 14 3.65 -17.83 3.32
C LYS A 14 3.01 -18.28 2.00
N SER A 15 3.52 -19.37 1.45
CA SER A 15 3.09 -20.00 0.19
C SER A 15 1.55 -19.96 -0.02
N SER A 16 1.13 -19.90 -1.28
CA SER A 16 -0.27 -19.99 -1.75
C SER A 16 -1.07 -21.21 -1.25
N LYS A 17 -0.42 -22.15 -0.56
CA LYS A 17 -1.02 -23.32 0.10
C LYS A 17 -1.48 -23.07 1.55
N ASP A 18 -1.12 -21.94 2.17
CA ASP A 18 -1.65 -21.54 3.49
C ASP A 18 -3.05 -20.91 3.27
N PRO A 19 -4.11 -21.38 3.95
CA PRO A 19 -5.46 -20.80 3.81
C PRO A 19 -5.52 -19.33 4.27
N ARG A 20 -4.53 -18.87 5.04
CA ARG A 20 -4.39 -17.47 5.45
C ARG A 20 -3.67 -16.71 4.36
N ILE A 21 -4.43 -16.11 3.44
CA ILE A 21 -3.91 -15.33 2.31
C ILE A 21 -4.05 -13.83 2.55
N SER A 22 -3.21 -13.04 1.87
CA SER A 22 -3.29 -11.58 1.91
C SER A 22 -4.54 -11.05 1.21
N ASN A 23 -4.92 -9.82 1.52
CA ASN A 23 -5.97 -9.10 0.82
C ASN A 23 -5.63 -8.86 -0.66
N VAL A 24 -4.35 -8.77 -1.02
CA VAL A 24 -3.90 -8.67 -2.41
C VAL A 24 -4.19 -9.97 -3.17
N GLU A 25 -3.91 -11.13 -2.57
CA GLU A 25 -4.27 -12.44 -3.14
C GLU A 25 -5.79 -12.62 -3.21
N LYS A 26 -6.53 -12.20 -2.18
CA LYS A 26 -8.02 -12.22 -2.18
C LYS A 26 -8.57 -11.39 -3.36
N ILE A 27 -8.04 -10.18 -3.59
CA ILE A 27 -8.37 -9.33 -4.75
C ILE A 27 -8.04 -10.04 -6.06
N ALA A 28 -6.81 -10.57 -6.20
CA ALA A 28 -6.35 -11.22 -7.42
C ALA A 28 -7.25 -12.41 -7.85
N ARG A 29 -7.71 -13.20 -6.88
CA ARG A 29 -8.63 -14.34 -7.11
C ARG A 29 -10.05 -13.90 -7.49
N ALA A 30 -10.47 -12.73 -7.02
CA ALA A 30 -11.83 -12.26 -7.15
C ALA A 30 -12.09 -11.38 -8.39
N VAL A 31 -11.07 -10.85 -9.07
CA VAL A 31 -11.28 -10.10 -10.33
C VAL A 31 -11.97 -10.98 -11.38
N ARG A 32 -13.03 -10.47 -12.02
CA ARG A 32 -13.70 -11.16 -13.14
C ARG A 32 -12.82 -11.12 -14.37
N THR A 33 -12.78 -12.18 -15.18
CA THR A 33 -12.03 -12.14 -16.45
C THR A 33 -12.73 -11.28 -17.49
N GLU A 34 -14.06 -11.37 -17.56
CA GLU A 34 -14.90 -10.58 -18.46
C GLU A 34 -15.75 -9.63 -17.63
N ALA A 35 -15.66 -8.34 -17.93
CA ALA A 35 -16.49 -7.31 -17.34
C ALA A 35 -17.80 -7.13 -18.11
N ALA A 36 -18.82 -6.58 -17.45
CA ALA A 36 -20.13 -6.35 -18.04
C ALA A 36 -20.11 -5.39 -19.24
N ASP A 37 -19.13 -4.48 -19.28
CA ASP A 37 -18.91 -3.56 -20.40
C ASP A 37 -18.10 -4.18 -21.56
N GLY A 38 -17.82 -5.48 -21.51
CA GLY A 38 -17.07 -6.22 -22.53
C GLY A 38 -15.56 -6.04 -22.45
N ALA A 39 -15.04 -5.35 -21.43
CA ALA A 39 -13.60 -5.28 -21.21
C ALA A 39 -13.05 -6.59 -20.62
N VAL A 40 -11.85 -6.98 -21.03
CA VAL A 40 -11.14 -8.13 -20.45
C VAL A 40 -10.26 -7.64 -19.29
N GLN A 41 -10.40 -8.23 -18.11
CA GLN A 41 -9.60 -7.86 -16.94
C GLN A 41 -8.52 -8.94 -16.69
N LEU A 42 -7.27 -8.57 -16.89
CA LEU A 42 -6.11 -9.47 -16.83
C LEU A 42 -5.33 -9.22 -15.55
N VAL A 43 -5.21 -10.25 -14.71
CA VAL A 43 -4.48 -10.18 -13.45
C VAL A 43 -3.05 -10.68 -13.62
N HIS A 44 -2.07 -9.85 -13.24
CA HIS A 44 -0.67 -10.22 -13.07
C HIS A 44 -0.30 -10.19 -11.60
N TYR A 45 0.06 -11.34 -11.05
CA TYR A 45 0.38 -11.49 -9.64
C TYR A 45 1.89 -11.55 -9.40
N VAL A 46 2.40 -10.61 -8.62
CA VAL A 46 3.82 -10.50 -8.27
C VAL A 46 4.02 -10.99 -6.84
N ASN A 47 4.68 -12.13 -6.70
CA ASN A 47 4.98 -12.74 -5.41
C ASN A 47 5.88 -11.85 -4.55
N GLY A 48 5.63 -11.83 -3.24
CA GLY A 48 6.47 -11.09 -2.31
C GLY A 48 7.91 -11.60 -2.21
N VAL A 49 8.84 -10.68 -1.99
CA VAL A 49 10.28 -10.99 -1.87
C VAL A 49 10.54 -11.90 -0.68
N GLY A 50 11.10 -13.09 -0.88
CA GLY A 50 11.54 -13.97 0.23
C GLY A 50 10.54 -15.03 0.69
N THR A 51 9.59 -15.44 -0.16
CA THR A 51 8.66 -16.58 0.04
C THR A 51 9.34 -17.96 0.18
N GLY A 52 10.68 -18.03 0.30
CA GLY A 52 11.47 -19.23 0.62
C GLY A 52 12.00 -19.24 2.06
N SER A 53 12.17 -20.44 2.64
CA SER A 53 12.59 -20.73 4.02
C SER A 53 13.61 -19.74 4.63
N GLY A 54 13.16 -18.91 5.58
CA GLY A 54 14.03 -18.03 6.39
C GLY A 54 13.57 -16.58 6.43
N TRP A 55 12.56 -16.28 7.26
CA TRP A 55 12.00 -14.94 7.47
C TRP A 55 12.98 -13.96 8.15
N SER A 56 13.87 -14.44 9.03
CA SER A 56 14.80 -13.60 9.80
C SER A 56 16.09 -13.22 9.04
N ASP A 57 16.71 -14.17 8.33
CA ASP A 57 18.05 -13.97 7.73
C ASP A 57 18.04 -13.04 6.51
N ARG A 58 16.92 -12.98 5.79
CA ARG A 58 16.83 -12.20 4.55
C ARG A 58 16.40 -10.75 4.72
N ILE A 59 15.82 -10.40 5.87
CA ILE A 59 15.47 -9.00 6.23
C ILE A 59 16.74 -8.17 6.45
N ILE A 60 17.83 -8.81 6.88
CA ILE A 60 19.10 -8.15 7.21
C ILE A 60 20.06 -8.15 5.99
N GLY A 61 19.95 -9.11 5.06
CA GLY A 61 20.85 -9.25 3.91
C GLY A 61 20.54 -8.38 2.68
N GLY A 62 21.56 -8.07 1.87
CA GLY A 62 21.46 -7.31 0.61
C GLY A 62 20.68 -7.99 -0.54
N ALA A 63 20.14 -9.20 -0.34
CA ALA A 63 19.25 -9.87 -1.30
C ALA A 63 17.87 -9.20 -1.41
N PHE A 64 17.45 -8.49 -0.35
CA PHE A 64 16.19 -7.77 -0.27
C PHE A 64 15.98 -6.78 -1.42
N GLY A 65 16.99 -5.95 -1.66
CA GLY A 65 16.97 -4.91 -2.68
C GLY A 65 16.85 -5.45 -4.10
N ARG A 66 17.63 -6.50 -4.41
CA ARG A 66 17.60 -7.15 -5.73
C ARG A 66 16.25 -7.82 -6.02
N GLY A 67 15.60 -8.37 -4.99
CA GLY A 67 14.26 -8.96 -5.13
C GLY A 67 13.18 -7.93 -5.46
N LEU A 68 13.21 -6.76 -4.82
CA LEU A 68 12.25 -5.68 -5.11
C LEU A 68 12.39 -5.14 -6.53
N ASP A 69 13.62 -4.99 -7.02
CA ASP A 69 13.90 -4.51 -8.38
C ASP A 69 13.41 -5.50 -9.43
N SER A 70 13.61 -6.79 -9.17
CA SER A 70 13.14 -7.86 -10.03
C SER A 70 11.61 -7.86 -10.13
N ASN A 71 10.92 -7.74 -8.99
CA ASN A 71 9.46 -7.66 -8.94
C ASN A 71 8.91 -6.41 -9.66
N LEU A 72 9.58 -5.27 -9.50
CA LEU A 72 9.23 -4.02 -10.17
C LEU A 72 9.38 -4.14 -11.70
N ILE A 73 10.52 -4.66 -12.16
CA ILE A 73 10.78 -4.89 -13.59
C ILE A 73 9.79 -5.90 -14.17
N ASP A 74 9.47 -6.96 -13.44
CA ASP A 74 8.50 -7.97 -13.88
C ASP A 74 7.10 -7.38 -14.09
N ALA A 75 6.59 -6.62 -13.11
CA ALA A 75 5.31 -5.93 -13.22
C ALA A 75 5.30 -4.93 -14.39
N TYR A 76 6.37 -4.15 -14.54
CA TYR A 76 6.50 -3.18 -15.62
C TYR A 76 6.57 -3.87 -16.98
N ARG A 77 7.33 -4.97 -17.10
CA ARG A 77 7.41 -5.76 -18.32
C ARG A 77 6.05 -6.32 -18.72
N PHE A 78 5.27 -6.82 -17.77
CA PHE A 78 3.91 -7.27 -18.06
C PHE A 78 3.09 -6.15 -18.70
N LEU A 79 3.12 -4.93 -18.13
CA LEU A 79 2.41 -3.79 -18.70
C LEU A 79 2.92 -3.42 -20.10
N VAL A 80 4.24 -3.31 -20.28
CA VAL A 80 4.86 -3.00 -21.59
C VAL A 80 4.42 -3.96 -22.70
N LEU A 81 4.28 -5.24 -22.38
CA LEU A 81 3.94 -6.26 -23.38
C LEU A 81 2.43 -6.40 -23.66
N ASN A 82 1.58 -5.88 -22.78
CA ASN A 82 0.12 -6.13 -22.84
C ASN A 82 -0.72 -4.85 -22.96
N TYR A 83 -0.16 -3.68 -22.64
CA TYR A 83 -0.86 -2.41 -22.71
C TYR A 83 -1.04 -1.94 -24.16
N GLU A 84 -2.27 -1.56 -24.48
CA GLU A 84 -2.65 -0.83 -25.69
C GLU A 84 -3.26 0.52 -25.28
N PRO A 85 -3.29 1.51 -26.20
CA PRO A 85 -4.01 2.76 -25.96
C PRO A 85 -5.45 2.51 -25.48
N ASP A 86 -5.90 3.32 -24.52
CA ASP A 86 -7.20 3.26 -23.86
C ASP A 86 -7.42 2.11 -22.84
N ASP A 87 -6.43 1.25 -22.62
CA ASP A 87 -6.45 0.30 -21.51
C ASP A 87 -6.38 1.00 -20.13
N GLU A 88 -6.96 0.36 -19.12
CA GLU A 88 -6.94 0.85 -17.74
C GLU A 88 -5.98 0.04 -16.88
N ILE A 89 -5.13 0.72 -16.11
CA ILE A 89 -4.18 0.07 -15.21
C ILE A 89 -4.65 0.21 -13.75
N PHE A 90 -4.82 -0.93 -13.09
CA PHE A 90 -5.14 -1.04 -11.67
C PHE A 90 -3.95 -1.68 -10.96
N VAL A 91 -3.46 -1.07 -9.88
CA VAL A 91 -2.31 -1.57 -9.13
C VAL A 91 -2.68 -1.73 -7.67
N PHE A 92 -2.44 -2.92 -7.14
CA PHE A 92 -2.64 -3.24 -5.74
C PHE A 92 -1.33 -3.64 -5.08
N GLY A 93 -1.16 -3.30 -3.80
CA GLY A 93 -0.10 -3.93 -3.05
C GLY A 93 -0.21 -3.85 -1.54
N PHE A 94 0.46 -4.77 -0.85
CA PHE A 94 0.50 -4.82 0.61
C PHE A 94 1.94 -4.80 1.11
N SER A 95 2.23 -4.03 2.17
CA SER A 95 3.53 -4.05 2.84
C SER A 95 4.68 -3.67 1.90
N ARG A 96 5.57 -4.61 1.59
CA ARG A 96 6.63 -4.46 0.59
C ARG A 96 6.10 -4.53 -0.84
N GLY A 97 5.05 -5.29 -1.08
CA GLY A 97 4.32 -5.25 -2.34
C GLY A 97 3.68 -3.89 -2.58
N ALA A 98 3.23 -3.18 -1.52
CA ALA A 98 2.79 -1.79 -1.63
C ALA A 98 3.94 -0.85 -2.04
N TYR A 99 5.16 -1.08 -1.55
CA TYR A 99 6.34 -0.37 -2.04
C TYR A 99 6.57 -0.64 -3.53
N THR A 100 6.53 -1.90 -3.97
CA THR A 100 6.66 -2.26 -5.39
C THR A 100 5.56 -1.61 -6.24
N ALA A 101 4.30 -1.66 -5.80
CA ALA A 101 3.16 -1.02 -6.47
C ALA A 101 3.36 0.50 -6.62
N ARG A 102 3.77 1.18 -5.56
CA ARG A 102 4.04 2.63 -5.59
C ARG A 102 5.26 2.96 -6.45
N SER A 103 6.31 2.15 -6.41
CA SER A 103 7.46 2.32 -7.29
C SER A 103 7.12 2.08 -8.76
N LEU A 104 6.23 1.13 -9.07
CA LEU A 104 5.73 0.90 -10.43
C LEU A 104 4.99 2.12 -10.94
N VAL A 105 4.04 2.62 -10.17
CA VAL A 105 3.27 3.82 -10.53
C VAL A 105 4.18 5.05 -10.65
N GLY A 106 5.15 5.23 -9.74
CA GLY A 106 6.13 6.31 -9.83
C GLY A 106 7.06 6.18 -11.05
N MET A 107 7.47 4.97 -11.40
CA MET A 107 8.29 4.69 -12.58
C MET A 107 7.54 4.99 -13.87
N ILE A 108 6.27 4.58 -13.97
CA ILE A 108 5.40 4.91 -15.10
C ILE A 108 5.13 6.42 -15.16
N GLY A 109 4.83 7.06 -14.03
CA GLY A 109 4.58 8.51 -13.99
C GLY A 109 5.79 9.34 -14.39
N ARG A 110 7.00 8.85 -14.12
CA ARG A 110 8.25 9.56 -14.41
C ARG A 110 8.83 9.28 -15.79
N VAL A 111 8.79 8.02 -16.23
CA VAL A 111 9.43 7.59 -17.49
C VAL A 111 8.41 7.28 -18.58
N GLY A 112 7.21 6.83 -18.22
CA GLY A 112 6.24 6.27 -19.15
C GLY A 112 6.35 4.76 -19.29
N LEU A 113 5.58 4.17 -20.21
CA LEU A 113 5.70 2.76 -20.62
C LEU A 113 6.45 2.68 -21.95
N VAL A 114 7.57 1.97 -21.96
CA VAL A 114 8.25 1.58 -23.21
C VAL A 114 7.29 0.76 -24.06
N THR A 115 7.31 0.97 -25.37
CA THR A 115 6.47 0.23 -26.31
C THR A 115 7.16 -1.05 -26.79
N PRO A 116 6.41 -2.07 -27.23
CA PRO A 116 6.99 -3.24 -27.90
C PRO A 116 7.84 -2.86 -29.12
N GLY A 117 7.47 -1.79 -29.83
CA GLY A 117 8.25 -1.24 -30.95
C GLY A 117 9.61 -0.71 -30.52
N GLU A 118 9.68 0.04 -29.41
CA GLU A 118 10.96 0.50 -28.84
C GLU A 118 11.83 -0.66 -28.38
N LEU A 119 11.25 -1.71 -27.77
CA LEU A 119 11.99 -2.93 -27.42
C LEU A 119 12.59 -3.60 -28.66
N ALA A 120 11.79 -3.77 -29.71
CA ALA A 120 12.22 -4.40 -30.96
C ALA A 120 13.28 -3.57 -31.71
N ALA A 121 13.19 -2.24 -31.64
CA ALA A 121 14.15 -1.32 -32.26
C ALA A 121 15.50 -1.28 -31.53
N ASN A 122 15.56 -1.70 -30.25
CA ASN A 122 16.77 -1.66 -29.43
C ASN A 122 17.14 -3.05 -28.86
N PRO A 123 17.39 -4.07 -29.69
CA PRO A 123 17.50 -5.47 -29.26
C PRO A 123 18.73 -5.77 -28.39
N THR A 124 19.74 -4.89 -28.40
CA THR A 124 20.97 -5.02 -27.60
C THR A 124 20.93 -4.17 -26.32
N GLU A 125 19.95 -3.27 -26.17
CA GLU A 125 19.80 -2.45 -24.97
C GLU A 125 18.87 -3.14 -23.96
N ASN A 126 19.27 -3.12 -22.68
CA ASN A 126 18.34 -3.48 -21.60
C ASN A 126 17.50 -2.26 -21.21
N LEU A 127 16.44 -1.99 -21.99
CA LEU A 127 15.56 -0.85 -21.76
C LEU A 127 14.87 -0.90 -20.39
N PHE A 128 14.55 -2.09 -19.85
CA PHE A 128 13.98 -2.20 -18.51
C PHE A 128 14.92 -1.69 -17.41
N GLU A 129 16.20 -2.05 -17.49
CA GLU A 129 17.22 -1.56 -16.56
C GLU A 129 17.47 -0.05 -16.73
N LYS A 130 17.47 0.44 -17.98
CA LYS A 130 17.57 1.87 -18.29
C LYS A 130 16.43 2.67 -17.67
N VAL A 131 15.18 2.20 -17.79
CA VAL A 131 14.00 2.81 -17.17
C VAL A 131 14.14 2.83 -15.65
N LEU A 132 14.58 1.72 -15.03
CA LEU A 132 14.80 1.65 -13.59
C LEU A 132 15.85 2.66 -13.12
N GLN A 133 16.94 2.81 -13.86
CA GLN A 133 18.00 3.79 -13.57
C GLN A 133 17.49 5.23 -13.69
N LEU A 134 16.73 5.54 -14.74
CA LEU A 134 16.11 6.86 -14.93
C LEU A 134 15.13 7.19 -13.81
N TYR A 135 14.30 6.22 -13.40
CA TYR A 135 13.38 6.38 -12.28
C TYR A 135 14.11 6.70 -10.96
N ARG A 136 15.27 6.09 -10.73
CA ARG A 136 16.09 6.27 -9.52
C ARG A 136 16.99 7.49 -9.53
N GLY A 137 17.30 8.01 -10.72
CA GLY A 137 18.15 9.17 -10.92
C GLY A 137 17.53 10.48 -10.46
N ASP A 138 18.20 11.59 -10.73
CA ASP A 138 17.71 12.94 -10.42
C ASP A 138 16.53 13.34 -11.34
N PRO A 139 15.34 13.67 -10.78
CA PRO A 139 14.19 14.14 -11.56
C PRO A 139 14.50 15.31 -12.49
N GLY A 140 15.40 16.22 -12.10
CA GLY A 140 15.77 17.39 -12.90
C GLY A 140 16.68 17.08 -14.09
N ALA A 141 17.20 15.85 -14.18
CA ALA A 141 18.19 15.44 -15.18
C ALA A 141 17.66 14.42 -16.20
N MET A 142 16.34 14.37 -16.43
CA MET A 142 15.75 13.46 -17.42
C MET A 142 16.25 13.77 -18.84
N PRO A 143 16.86 12.80 -19.56
CA PRO A 143 17.32 13.02 -20.93
C PRO A 143 16.18 13.38 -21.88
N ARG A 144 16.45 14.22 -22.89
CA ARG A 144 15.44 14.61 -23.91
C ARG A 144 14.85 13.40 -24.65
N ASN A 145 15.65 12.35 -24.87
CA ASN A 145 15.23 11.12 -25.55
C ASN A 145 14.96 10.01 -24.53
N THR A 146 14.27 10.35 -23.44
CA THR A 146 13.80 9.35 -22.47
C THR A 146 12.82 8.41 -23.19
N PRO A 147 13.00 7.08 -23.10
CA PRO A 147 12.13 6.13 -23.76
C PRO A 147 10.78 6.04 -23.04
N GLY A 148 9.76 5.59 -23.77
CA GLY A 148 8.43 5.32 -23.25
C GLY A 148 7.41 6.45 -23.43
N GLU A 149 6.16 6.04 -23.45
CA GLU A 149 5.00 6.91 -23.68
C GLU A 149 4.27 7.20 -22.37
N PRO A 150 3.69 8.41 -22.22
CA PRO A 150 2.95 8.76 -21.02
C PRO A 150 1.64 7.96 -20.93
N VAL A 151 1.47 7.26 -19.82
CA VAL A 151 0.28 6.45 -19.55
C VAL A 151 -0.38 6.88 -18.23
N LYS A 152 -1.72 6.81 -18.20
CA LYS A 152 -2.51 7.10 -17.00
C LYS A 152 -2.70 5.84 -16.17
N ILE A 153 -2.65 5.99 -14.85
CA ILE A 153 -3.00 4.93 -13.91
C ILE A 153 -4.42 5.19 -13.42
N GLN A 154 -5.32 4.24 -13.67
CA GLN A 154 -6.72 4.37 -13.29
C GLN A 154 -6.85 4.28 -11.76
N PHE A 155 -6.18 3.32 -11.12
CA PHE A 155 -6.30 3.11 -9.68
C PHE A 155 -5.01 2.55 -9.07
N ILE A 156 -4.63 3.07 -7.89
CA ILE A 156 -3.67 2.44 -6.99
C ILE A 156 -4.27 2.23 -5.60
N GLY A 157 -4.30 0.98 -5.15
CA GLY A 157 -4.78 0.58 -3.83
C GLY A 157 -3.67 -0.07 -3.01
N VAL A 158 -3.28 0.52 -1.89
CA VAL A 158 -2.23 -0.03 -1.04
C VAL A 158 -2.68 -0.29 0.39
N PHE A 159 -2.18 -1.38 0.97
CA PHE A 159 -2.37 -1.76 2.37
C PHE A 159 -1.06 -1.54 3.13
N ASP A 160 -1.12 -0.70 4.18
CA ASP A 160 -0.06 -0.33 5.13
C ASP A 160 1.35 -0.35 4.52
N THR A 161 1.62 0.61 3.62
CA THR A 161 2.94 0.70 2.96
C THR A 161 4.02 0.89 4.00
N VAL A 162 4.99 -0.04 4.02
CA VAL A 162 6.18 0.09 4.87
C VAL A 162 7.38 0.44 4.00
N GLY A 163 8.07 1.51 4.38
CA GLY A 163 9.32 1.86 3.75
C GLY A 163 10.32 0.71 3.93
N ALA A 164 11.04 0.35 2.88
CA ALA A 164 12.30 -0.38 2.98
C ALA A 164 13.36 0.48 3.69
N LEU A 165 13.07 0.91 4.91
CA LEU A 165 14.00 1.60 5.77
C LEU A 165 15.05 0.56 6.16
N GLY A 166 16.12 0.57 5.39
CA GLY A 166 17.28 -0.24 5.68
C GLY A 166 17.72 -0.06 7.13
N VAL A 167 18.17 -1.16 7.73
CA VAL A 167 18.76 -1.15 9.06
C VAL A 167 20.01 -0.25 9.01
N PRO A 168 20.15 0.73 9.94
CA PRO A 168 21.36 1.54 10.05
C PRO A 168 22.59 0.63 10.14
N GLY A 169 23.54 0.80 9.21
CA GLY A 169 24.78 0.02 9.14
C GLY A 169 24.79 -1.16 8.15
N ILE A 170 23.65 -1.58 7.59
CA ILE A 170 23.58 -2.80 6.76
C ILE A 170 22.99 -2.55 5.36
N THR A 171 21.92 -1.75 5.25
CA THR A 171 21.17 -1.56 3.97
C THR A 171 20.96 -0.10 3.58
N ARG A 172 21.77 0.80 4.15
CA ARG A 172 21.52 2.26 4.18
C ARG A 172 21.63 3.02 2.84
N PHE A 173 21.93 2.37 1.70
CA PHE A 173 22.41 3.08 0.51
C PHE A 173 21.73 2.83 -0.84
N ARG A 174 20.87 1.82 -1.03
CA ARG A 174 20.41 1.48 -2.41
C ARG A 174 18.91 1.53 -2.70
N HIS A 175 18.05 1.58 -1.69
CA HIS A 175 16.58 1.54 -1.88
C HIS A 175 15.90 2.63 -1.05
N LYS A 176 16.35 3.87 -1.19
CA LYS A 176 15.65 5.01 -0.60
C LYS A 176 14.32 5.15 -1.35
N PHE A 177 13.26 5.50 -0.63
CA PHE A 177 11.96 5.78 -1.22
C PHE A 177 12.12 6.94 -2.21
N HIS A 178 12.03 6.67 -3.52
CA HIS A 178 12.41 7.66 -4.54
C HIS A 178 11.32 8.72 -4.73
N ASP A 179 10.05 8.42 -4.42
CA ASP A 179 9.02 9.47 -4.38
C ASP A 179 7.79 9.16 -3.52
N VAL A 180 7.60 9.92 -2.42
CA VAL A 180 6.35 9.98 -1.61
C VAL A 180 5.26 10.81 -2.26
N ASN A 181 5.60 11.56 -3.31
CA ASN A 181 4.68 12.40 -4.03
C ASN A 181 3.92 11.59 -5.07
N LEU A 182 2.61 11.72 -5.05
CA LEU A 182 1.75 11.08 -6.02
C LEU A 182 1.70 11.94 -7.30
N GLY A 183 2.20 11.38 -8.41
CA GLY A 183 2.21 12.07 -9.70
C GLY A 183 0.80 12.34 -10.25
N ASP A 184 0.68 13.33 -11.13
CA ASP A 184 -0.60 13.78 -11.71
C ASP A 184 -1.23 12.81 -12.72
N LYS A 185 -0.57 11.68 -12.99
CA LYS A 185 -1.01 10.61 -13.89
C LYS A 185 -1.89 9.56 -13.22
N VAL A 186 -2.03 9.62 -11.90
CA VAL A 186 -2.89 8.72 -11.13
C VAL A 186 -4.27 9.37 -10.98
N ARG A 187 -5.33 8.63 -11.29
CA ARG A 187 -6.71 9.10 -11.12
C ARG A 187 -7.22 8.88 -9.70
N PHE A 188 -7.13 7.64 -9.20
CA PHE A 188 -7.55 7.27 -7.86
C PHE A 188 -6.41 6.64 -7.08
N ALA A 189 -6.15 7.12 -5.88
CA ALA A 189 -5.21 6.53 -4.93
C ALA A 189 -5.88 6.27 -3.59
N ARG A 190 -5.75 5.04 -3.10
CA ARG A 190 -6.37 4.54 -1.89
C ARG A 190 -5.31 3.86 -1.03
N GLN A 191 -5.22 4.27 0.24
CA GLN A 191 -4.28 3.69 1.18
C GLN A 191 -4.98 3.36 2.50
N ALA A 192 -4.96 2.08 2.87
CA ALA A 192 -5.38 1.61 4.19
C ALA A 192 -4.18 1.60 5.14
N LEU A 193 -4.32 2.16 6.34
CA LEU A 193 -3.23 2.36 7.30
C LEU A 193 -3.54 1.72 8.65
N ALA A 194 -2.51 1.13 9.29
CA ALA A 194 -2.63 0.51 10.60
C ALA A 194 -2.48 1.54 11.73
N ILE A 195 -3.49 1.67 12.59
CA ILE A 195 -3.42 2.55 13.78
C ILE A 195 -2.51 1.95 14.87
N ASP A 196 -2.51 0.63 15.05
CA ASP A 196 -1.90 -0.03 16.21
C ASP A 196 -0.51 -0.60 15.98
N GLU A 197 0.08 -0.35 14.82
CA GLU A 197 1.43 -0.81 14.53
C GLU A 197 2.47 0.02 15.29
N ARG A 198 3.25 -0.63 16.16
CA ARG A 198 4.21 0.00 17.08
C ARG A 198 5.67 -0.30 16.75
N ARG A 199 5.94 -1.10 15.71
CA ARG A 199 7.31 -1.36 15.24
C ARG A 199 7.82 -0.16 14.47
N LEU A 200 8.90 0.45 14.96
CA LEU A 200 9.53 1.63 14.34
C LEU A 200 10.19 1.33 12.99
N THR A 201 10.32 0.06 12.60
CA THR A 201 10.74 -0.36 11.26
C THR A 201 9.58 -0.37 10.26
N PHE A 202 8.35 -0.20 10.74
CA PHE A 202 7.12 -0.17 9.96
C PHE A 202 6.56 1.26 9.99
N ASP A 203 7.40 2.30 9.87
CA ASP A 203 6.88 3.67 9.80
C ASP A 203 5.96 3.82 8.56
N PRO A 204 4.76 4.40 8.73
CA PRO A 204 3.79 4.49 7.65
C PRO A 204 4.30 5.47 6.59
N CYS A 205 4.25 5.06 5.33
CA CYS A 205 4.55 5.95 4.23
C CYS A 205 3.27 6.64 3.75
N VAL A 206 2.86 7.72 4.42
CA VAL A 206 1.68 8.52 4.03
C VAL A 206 2.00 9.25 2.71
N TRP A 207 1.06 9.28 1.77
CA TRP A 207 1.18 10.10 0.55
C TRP A 207 1.03 11.58 0.89
N SER A 208 1.84 12.41 0.24
CA SER A 208 1.57 13.84 0.09
C SER A 208 1.14 14.10 -1.35
N THR A 209 0.21 15.04 -1.55
CA THR A 209 -0.13 15.48 -2.90
C THR A 209 0.69 16.67 -3.36
N ALA A 210 1.41 17.37 -2.46
CA ALA A 210 2.23 18.55 -2.80
C ALA A 210 1.51 19.57 -3.71
N GLY A 211 0.19 19.74 -3.54
CA GLY A 211 -0.65 20.61 -4.37
C GLY A 211 -1.25 19.96 -5.64
N ASN A 212 -1.02 18.67 -5.89
CA ASN A 212 -1.71 17.89 -6.92
C ASN A 212 -3.20 17.75 -6.55
N THR A 213 -4.05 18.37 -7.37
CA THR A 213 -5.52 18.32 -7.24
C THR A 213 -6.19 17.40 -8.27
N ARG A 214 -5.42 16.81 -9.18
CA ARG A 214 -5.94 15.96 -10.26
C ARG A 214 -6.18 14.53 -9.82
N THR A 215 -5.48 14.09 -8.78
CA THR A 215 -5.63 12.77 -8.21
C THR A 215 -6.61 12.81 -7.05
N ASP A 216 -7.62 11.95 -7.08
CA ASP A 216 -8.45 11.66 -5.93
C ASP A 216 -7.67 10.74 -4.98
N VAL A 217 -7.30 11.26 -3.81
CA VAL A 217 -6.55 10.53 -2.78
C VAL A 217 -7.43 10.32 -1.55
N LYS A 218 -7.52 9.07 -1.08
CA LYS A 218 -8.07 8.74 0.24
C LYS A 218 -7.08 7.89 1.02
N GLN A 219 -6.75 8.34 2.24
CA GLN A 219 -5.89 7.61 3.16
C GLN A 219 -6.69 7.35 4.43
N VAL A 220 -7.11 6.10 4.64
CA VAL A 220 -8.03 5.71 5.71
C VAL A 220 -7.28 4.87 6.74
N TRP A 221 -7.42 5.25 8.01
CA TRP A 221 -6.84 4.59 9.16
C TRP A 221 -7.82 3.58 9.75
N PHE A 222 -7.35 2.35 9.91
CA PHE A 222 -8.13 1.23 10.41
C PHE A 222 -7.52 0.71 11.72
N GLU A 223 -8.37 0.15 12.57
CA GLU A 223 -7.94 -0.55 13.78
C GLU A 223 -7.09 -1.77 13.43
N GLY A 224 -6.08 -2.03 14.25
CA GLY A 224 -5.21 -3.20 14.09
C GLY A 224 -3.79 -2.85 13.68
N VAL A 225 -2.96 -3.89 13.67
CA VAL A 225 -1.54 -3.84 13.29
C VAL A 225 -1.35 -4.13 11.81
N HIS A 226 -0.12 -4.11 11.32
CA HIS A 226 0.20 -4.28 9.90
C HIS A 226 -0.53 -5.45 9.19
N SER A 227 -0.58 -6.63 9.83
CA SER A 227 -1.27 -7.81 9.28
C SER A 227 -2.79 -7.76 9.41
N ASP A 228 -3.31 -7.01 10.38
CA ASP A 228 -4.75 -6.74 10.50
C ASP A 228 -5.24 -5.83 9.34
N ILE A 229 -4.32 -5.19 8.60
CA ILE A 229 -4.67 -4.36 7.42
C ILE A 229 -4.53 -5.14 6.12
N GLY A 230 -3.43 -5.89 5.96
CA GLY A 230 -3.15 -6.63 4.73
C GLY A 230 -3.67 -8.05 4.68
N GLY A 231 -4.22 -8.57 5.79
CA GLY A 231 -4.69 -9.94 5.91
C GLY A 231 -3.60 -10.96 6.18
N GLY A 232 -4.02 -12.22 6.37
CA GLY A 232 -3.11 -13.34 6.61
C GLY A 232 -3.16 -13.97 8.01
N LEU A 233 -4.28 -13.81 8.71
CA LEU A 233 -4.60 -14.36 10.02
C LEU A 233 -5.76 -15.36 9.89
N ASP A 234 -6.18 -15.95 11.00
CA ASP A 234 -7.20 -17.01 11.05
C ASP A 234 -8.59 -16.53 10.57
N THR A 235 -9.59 -17.44 10.49
CA THR A 235 -10.92 -17.11 9.93
C THR A 235 -11.68 -16.02 10.71
N ALA A 236 -12.17 -14.99 9.99
CA ALA A 236 -12.78 -13.74 10.45
C ALA A 236 -11.78 -12.74 11.05
N GLU A 237 -11.25 -11.86 10.19
CA GLU A 237 -10.15 -10.94 10.52
C GLU A 237 -10.58 -9.46 10.44
N PRO A 238 -9.96 -8.57 11.22
CA PRO A 238 -10.08 -7.12 11.00
C PRO A 238 -9.71 -6.67 9.58
N SER A 239 -8.89 -7.45 8.89
CA SER A 239 -8.46 -7.20 7.51
C SER A 239 -9.60 -7.32 6.48
N GLU A 240 -10.74 -7.90 6.85
CA GLU A 240 -11.90 -7.93 5.96
C GLU A 240 -12.55 -6.55 5.80
N LEU A 241 -12.45 -5.67 6.81
CA LEU A 241 -12.92 -4.28 6.68
C LEU A 241 -12.08 -3.50 5.67
N THR A 242 -10.76 -3.63 5.74
CA THR A 242 -9.85 -2.94 4.82
C THR A 242 -10.01 -3.49 3.39
N LEU A 243 -10.21 -4.81 3.26
CA LEU A 243 -10.54 -5.45 1.98
C LEU A 243 -11.86 -4.92 1.42
N ALA A 244 -12.94 -4.92 2.23
CA ALA A 244 -14.25 -4.47 1.81
C ALA A 244 -14.23 -3.02 1.31
N TRP A 245 -13.51 -2.15 2.02
CA TRP A 245 -13.29 -0.77 1.62
C TRP A 245 -12.54 -0.67 0.29
N MET A 246 -11.38 -1.34 0.17
CA MET A 246 -10.55 -1.28 -1.03
C MET A 246 -11.27 -1.81 -2.27
N VAL A 247 -12.00 -2.92 -2.14
CA VAL A 247 -12.78 -3.53 -3.23
C VAL A 247 -13.87 -2.58 -3.70
N ARG A 248 -14.55 -1.89 -2.78
CA ARG A 248 -15.57 -0.90 -3.11
C ARG A 248 -14.99 0.29 -3.87
N GLU A 249 -13.92 0.88 -3.35
CA GLU A 249 -13.24 2.01 -4.02
C GLU A 249 -12.71 1.61 -5.41
N ALA A 250 -12.23 0.37 -5.58
CA ALA A 250 -11.81 -0.15 -6.88
C ALA A 250 -13.00 -0.42 -7.83
N THR A 251 -14.13 -0.87 -7.29
CA THR A 251 -15.38 -1.07 -8.03
C THR A 251 -15.93 0.26 -8.54
N ASP A 252 -15.95 1.29 -7.69
CA ASP A 252 -16.34 2.66 -8.06
C ASP A 252 -15.40 3.26 -9.12
N ALA A 253 -14.15 2.80 -9.17
CA ALA A 253 -13.17 3.15 -10.20
C ALA A 253 -13.28 2.30 -11.48
N GLY A 254 -14.21 1.33 -11.55
CA GLY A 254 -14.55 0.55 -12.74
C GLY A 254 -14.02 -0.88 -12.78
N LEU A 255 -13.39 -1.40 -11.71
CA LEU A 255 -12.91 -2.79 -11.66
C LEU A 255 -14.03 -3.74 -11.20
N GLU A 256 -14.29 -4.81 -11.94
CA GLU A 256 -15.36 -5.76 -11.59
C GLU A 256 -14.85 -7.02 -10.88
N PHE A 257 -15.58 -7.45 -9.86
CA PHE A 257 -15.26 -8.61 -9.04
C PHE A 257 -16.35 -9.69 -9.07
N ALA A 258 -15.94 -10.95 -8.97
CA ALA A 258 -16.77 -12.11 -8.69
C ALA A 258 -16.87 -12.24 -7.18
N TYR A 259 -17.92 -11.64 -6.61
CA TYR A 259 -18.10 -11.51 -5.15
C TYR A 259 -18.22 -12.87 -4.43
N ASP A 260 -18.69 -13.91 -5.14
CA ASP A 260 -18.73 -15.29 -4.69
C ASP A 260 -17.34 -15.91 -4.44
N ARG A 261 -16.28 -15.31 -5.00
CA ARG A 261 -14.88 -15.75 -4.81
C ARG A 261 -14.22 -15.12 -3.59
N PHE A 262 -14.80 -14.06 -3.02
CA PHE A 262 -14.40 -13.63 -1.69
C PHE A 262 -14.95 -14.68 -0.71
N THR A 263 -14.06 -15.49 -0.12
CA THR A 263 -14.43 -16.39 0.98
C THR A 263 -15.23 -15.59 2.00
N ALA A 264 -16.45 -16.04 2.31
CA ALA A 264 -17.48 -15.28 3.02
C ALA A 264 -16.90 -14.21 3.96
N ILE A 265 -16.80 -12.98 3.45
CA ILE A 265 -16.64 -11.77 4.26
C ILE A 265 -17.94 -11.70 5.04
N ARG A 266 -17.95 -12.32 6.23
CA ARG A 266 -19.17 -12.52 6.99
C ARG A 266 -19.52 -11.21 7.66
N SER A 267 -20.48 -10.55 7.05
CA SER A 267 -21.15 -9.37 7.58
C SER A 267 -21.97 -9.69 8.84
N PRO A 268 -22.04 -8.78 9.83
CA PRO A 268 -21.10 -7.71 10.12
C PRO A 268 -19.94 -8.25 10.98
N ILE A 269 -18.74 -7.69 10.80
CA ILE A 269 -17.74 -7.75 11.86
C ILE A 269 -18.35 -7.02 13.04
N ASP A 270 -18.78 -7.79 14.04
CA ASP A 270 -19.27 -7.26 15.29
C ASP A 270 -18.10 -6.61 16.03
N PRO A 271 -18.03 -5.27 16.09
CA PRO A 271 -16.94 -4.59 16.75
C PRO A 271 -16.95 -4.88 18.26
N SER A 272 -18.04 -5.38 18.84
CA SER A 272 -18.09 -5.80 20.24
C SER A 272 -17.55 -7.22 20.49
N ASN A 273 -17.29 -7.99 19.42
CA ASN A 273 -16.84 -9.37 19.53
C ASN A 273 -15.44 -9.44 20.19
N PRO A 274 -15.25 -10.18 21.30
CA PRO A 274 -13.94 -10.33 21.94
C PRO A 274 -12.87 -10.96 21.06
N ARG A 275 -13.26 -11.68 20.00
CA ARG A 275 -12.35 -12.23 18.97
C ARG A 275 -11.83 -11.15 18.02
N TYR A 276 -12.50 -10.00 17.94
CA TYR A 276 -12.05 -8.80 17.25
C TYR A 276 -11.02 -8.06 18.13
N GLY A 277 -9.83 -8.64 18.20
CA GLY A 277 -8.69 -8.10 18.94
C GLY A 277 -7.52 -7.87 18.00
N ALA A 278 -7.04 -6.63 17.93
CA ALA A 278 -5.81 -6.29 17.23
C ALA A 278 -4.67 -7.23 17.68
N ASN A 279 -3.94 -7.78 16.71
CA ASN A 279 -2.84 -8.67 17.01
C ASN A 279 -1.70 -7.93 17.73
N LYS A 280 -0.85 -8.66 18.46
CA LYS A 280 0.31 -8.04 19.09
C LYS A 280 1.38 -7.72 18.04
N SER A 281 1.55 -6.43 17.74
CA SER A 281 2.60 -5.93 16.83
C SER A 281 4.03 -6.27 17.30
N MET A 282 4.25 -6.33 18.62
CA MET A 282 5.57 -6.50 19.23
C MET A 282 5.83 -7.95 19.67
N ASN A 283 6.95 -8.51 19.22
CA ASN A 283 7.59 -9.67 19.85
C ASN A 283 8.90 -9.23 20.53
N ALA A 284 9.50 -10.11 21.35
CA ALA A 284 10.71 -9.78 22.11
C ALA A 284 11.86 -9.26 21.22
N ALA A 285 12.02 -9.82 20.02
CA ALA A 285 13.03 -9.40 19.05
C ALA A 285 12.79 -7.95 18.55
N TYR A 286 11.55 -7.59 18.20
CA TYR A 286 11.21 -6.21 17.84
C TYR A 286 11.31 -5.25 19.03
N GLY A 287 11.12 -5.73 20.27
CA GLY A 287 11.39 -4.96 21.49
C GLY A 287 12.82 -4.43 21.55
N ILE A 288 13.79 -5.29 21.26
CA ILE A 288 15.21 -4.94 21.23
C ILE A 288 15.50 -3.97 20.09
N VAL A 289 14.99 -4.24 18.87
CA VAL A 289 15.19 -3.35 17.70
C VAL A 289 14.61 -1.95 17.95
N ASN A 290 13.43 -1.85 18.55
CA ASN A 290 12.83 -0.57 18.91
C ASN A 290 13.67 0.18 19.96
N ALA A 291 14.19 -0.51 20.98
CA ALA A 291 15.06 0.10 22.00
C ALA A 291 16.34 0.68 21.37
N VAL A 292 16.96 -0.05 20.45
CA VAL A 292 18.14 0.45 19.71
C VAL A 292 17.78 1.66 18.85
N LYS A 293 16.66 1.63 18.11
CA LYS A 293 16.22 2.77 17.29
C LYS A 293 15.91 4.01 18.12
N LEU A 294 15.25 3.87 19.27
CA LEU A 294 14.95 4.98 20.17
C LEU A 294 16.21 5.56 20.81
N GLY A 295 17.20 4.72 21.14
CA GLY A 295 18.49 5.15 21.68
C GLY A 295 19.37 5.91 20.69
N LEU A 296 19.20 5.70 19.38
CA LEU A 296 19.98 6.37 18.32
C LEU A 296 19.43 7.75 17.92
N GLY A 297 18.34 8.22 18.54
CA GLY A 297 17.80 9.57 18.35
C GLY A 297 16.92 9.78 17.10
N ARG A 298 16.41 11.01 16.96
CA ARG A 298 15.40 11.42 15.95
C ARG A 298 15.88 11.18 14.52
N PHE A 299 15.14 10.39 13.75
CA PHE A 299 15.37 10.23 12.30
C PHE A 299 14.65 11.31 11.51
N ARG A 300 15.34 11.92 10.55
CA ARG A 300 14.81 12.95 9.65
C ARG A 300 14.56 12.33 8.27
N MET A 301 13.33 12.39 7.76
CA MET A 301 13.01 12.07 6.36
C MET A 301 12.44 13.32 5.68
N ARG A 302 13.08 13.79 4.59
CA ARG A 302 12.54 14.79 3.65
C ARG A 302 11.70 15.93 4.28
N GLY A 303 12.28 16.70 5.20
CA GLY A 303 11.67 17.94 5.71
C GLY A 303 10.65 17.73 6.83
N ASP A 304 9.88 16.65 6.82
CA ASP A 304 8.89 16.35 7.86
C ASP A 304 9.51 15.48 8.96
N VAL A 305 9.24 15.85 10.21
CA VAL A 305 9.77 15.13 11.36
C VAL A 305 8.76 14.05 11.69
N VAL A 306 8.98 12.80 11.29
CA VAL A 306 8.24 11.69 11.92
C VAL A 306 8.66 11.66 13.40
N ARG A 307 7.95 12.42 14.22
CA ARG A 307 8.13 12.38 15.67
C ARG A 307 7.61 11.03 16.11
N HIS A 308 8.15 10.50 17.18
CA HIS A 308 7.62 9.31 17.84
C HIS A 308 7.43 9.72 19.29
N ARG A 309 6.26 9.42 19.87
CA ARG A 309 6.07 9.55 21.32
C ARG A 309 6.25 8.16 21.93
N GLY A 310 7.50 7.80 22.19
CA GLY A 310 7.86 6.42 22.59
C GLY A 310 7.76 5.46 21.40
N GLN A 311 6.94 4.40 21.52
CA GLN A 311 6.73 3.39 20.47
C GLN A 311 5.47 3.63 19.62
N ALA A 312 4.79 4.76 19.83
CA ALA A 312 3.57 5.11 19.10
C ALA A 312 3.91 5.87 17.81
N ARG A 313 3.33 5.43 16.67
CA ARG A 313 3.32 6.18 15.41
C ARG A 313 2.70 7.55 15.68
N LEU A 314 3.41 8.63 15.37
CA LEU A 314 2.87 9.98 15.47
C LEU A 314 2.14 10.35 14.19
N LEU A 315 0.94 10.88 14.34
CA LEU A 315 0.14 11.46 13.28
C LEU A 315 0.62 12.91 13.11
N GLU A 316 1.74 13.15 12.43
CA GLU A 316 2.14 14.53 12.12
C GLU A 316 1.43 14.95 10.82
N VAL A 317 0.41 15.81 10.96
CA VAL A 317 -0.15 16.59 9.85
C VAL A 317 0.02 18.06 10.21
N SER A 318 1.27 18.52 10.34
CA SER A 318 1.51 19.95 10.34
C SER A 318 1.70 20.40 8.89
N ALA A 319 0.60 20.91 8.31
CA ALA A 319 0.54 21.71 7.08
C ALA A 319 0.59 21.00 5.70
N ASP A 320 -0.08 19.85 5.51
CA ASP A 320 -0.33 19.33 4.14
C ASP A 320 -1.70 19.83 3.60
N PRO A 321 -1.75 20.62 2.51
CA PRO A 321 -2.98 21.01 1.82
C PRO A 321 -3.69 19.82 1.10
N ALA A 322 -3.11 18.62 1.10
CA ALA A 322 -3.81 17.38 0.82
C ALA A 322 -4.78 17.04 1.97
N LYS A 323 -6.07 17.23 1.73
CA LYS A 323 -7.22 16.96 2.61
C LYS A 323 -7.10 15.74 3.57
N PRO A 324 -7.80 15.80 4.73
CA PRO A 324 -7.42 15.12 5.96
C PRO A 324 -7.41 13.60 5.86
N MET A 325 -6.44 12.99 6.54
CA MET A 325 -6.46 11.58 6.88
C MET A 325 -7.83 11.20 7.46
N LEU A 326 -8.38 10.12 6.96
CA LEU A 326 -9.71 9.63 7.29
C LEU A 326 -9.60 8.50 8.33
N ILE A 327 -10.62 8.29 9.15
CA ILE A 327 -10.70 7.16 10.08
C ILE A 327 -11.86 6.23 9.69
N ALA A 328 -11.66 4.93 9.78
CA ALA A 328 -12.75 3.97 9.63
C ALA A 328 -13.70 4.08 10.83
N ALA A 329 -15.01 4.20 10.59
CA ALA A 329 -16.02 4.35 11.64
C ALA A 329 -15.90 3.30 12.77
N PRO A 330 -15.71 2.00 12.49
CA PRO A 330 -15.56 1.00 13.55
C PRO A 330 -14.38 1.26 14.49
N ALA A 331 -13.29 1.85 14.00
CA ALA A 331 -12.12 2.18 14.81
C ALA A 331 -12.40 3.35 15.76
N LEU A 332 -13.14 4.37 15.29
CA LEU A 332 -13.53 5.51 16.11
C LEU A 332 -14.55 5.09 17.18
N THR A 333 -15.62 4.38 16.80
CA THR A 333 -16.67 3.91 17.72
C THR A 333 -16.08 3.09 18.87
N ARG A 334 -15.25 2.09 18.56
CA ARG A 334 -14.61 1.25 19.58
C ARG A 334 -13.70 2.03 20.52
N TRP A 335 -13.04 3.07 20.03
CA TRP A 335 -12.22 3.95 20.88
C TRP A 335 -13.07 4.83 21.78
N THR A 336 -14.10 5.49 21.23
CA THR A 336 -15.02 6.38 21.97
C THR A 336 -15.70 5.63 23.12
N ASP A 337 -16.21 4.44 22.83
CA ASP A 337 -16.90 3.55 23.78
C ASP A 337 -15.95 2.77 24.71
N ASP A 338 -14.63 2.94 24.54
CA ASP A 338 -13.57 2.18 25.24
C ASP A 338 -13.75 0.64 25.16
N GLN A 339 -14.31 0.14 24.05
CA GLN A 339 -14.58 -1.28 23.87
C GLN A 339 -13.27 -2.09 23.93
N GLY A 340 -13.20 -3.02 24.88
CA GLY A 340 -11.98 -3.82 25.10
C GLY A 340 -10.78 -3.01 25.62
N GLY A 341 -11.02 -1.86 26.28
CA GLY A 341 -10.00 -0.98 26.86
C GLY A 341 -9.23 -0.19 25.80
N ARG A 342 -9.90 0.16 24.70
CA ARG A 342 -9.27 0.71 23.50
C ARG A 342 -8.60 2.05 23.74
N LYS A 343 -9.09 2.91 24.64
CA LYS A 343 -8.45 4.20 24.97
C LYS A 343 -6.98 4.03 25.37
N SER A 344 -6.69 2.98 26.15
CA SER A 344 -5.31 2.66 26.57
C SER A 344 -4.42 2.08 25.46
N LYS A 345 -5.03 1.38 24.48
CA LYS A 345 -4.32 0.68 23.40
C LYS A 345 -4.11 1.54 22.17
N ALA A 346 -4.90 2.61 22.02
CA ALA A 346 -5.05 3.45 20.84
C ALA A 346 -4.67 4.93 21.06
N PRO A 347 -3.63 5.27 21.83
CA PRO A 347 -3.41 6.67 22.23
C PRO A 347 -3.27 7.63 21.04
N ASN A 348 -2.96 7.10 19.85
CA ASN A 348 -2.86 7.84 18.59
C ASN A 348 -4.21 8.46 18.18
N ILE A 349 -5.34 7.80 18.45
CA ILE A 349 -6.68 8.32 18.11
C ILE A 349 -7.01 9.53 18.99
N GLU A 350 -6.71 9.46 20.29
CA GLU A 350 -6.88 10.57 21.23
C GLU A 350 -6.16 11.83 20.72
N TRP A 351 -4.90 11.69 20.33
CA TRP A 351 -4.12 12.83 19.83
C TRP A 351 -4.68 13.41 18.54
N TRP A 352 -5.31 12.59 17.69
CA TRP A 352 -5.94 13.09 16.47
C TRP A 352 -7.21 13.87 16.77
N VAL A 353 -7.99 13.43 17.75
CA VAL A 353 -9.17 14.15 18.25
C VAL A 353 -8.72 15.48 18.88
N ASP A 354 -7.69 15.48 19.70
CA ASP A 354 -7.14 16.69 20.32
C ASP A 354 -6.60 17.71 19.30
N LEU A 355 -6.21 17.26 18.11
CA LEU A 355 -5.73 18.11 17.01
C LEU A 355 -6.86 18.73 16.17
N ILE A 356 -8.09 18.26 16.34
CA ILE A 356 -9.26 18.75 15.63
C ILE A 356 -10.07 19.62 16.60
N ASP A 357 -9.92 20.94 16.46
CA ASP A 357 -10.55 21.91 17.36
C ASP A 357 -12.10 21.92 17.26
N ASP A 358 -12.68 21.34 16.19
CA ASP A 358 -14.13 21.29 15.93
C ASP A 358 -14.64 19.84 15.75
N PRO A 359 -15.55 19.35 16.60
CA PRO A 359 -16.16 18.02 16.48
C PRO A 359 -16.81 17.73 15.11
N THR A 360 -17.33 18.74 14.42
CA THR A 360 -17.93 18.57 13.09
C THR A 360 -16.90 18.23 12.02
N GLU A 361 -15.65 18.70 12.19
CA GLU A 361 -14.54 18.30 11.31
C GLU A 361 -14.12 16.85 11.53
N LEU A 362 -14.30 16.29 12.74
CA LEU A 362 -14.02 14.88 13.02
C LEU A 362 -15.04 13.99 12.32
N GLU A 363 -16.34 14.31 12.42
CA GLU A 363 -17.42 13.58 11.74
C GLU A 363 -17.22 13.55 10.22
N ALA A 364 -16.78 14.67 9.62
CA ALA A 364 -16.48 14.76 8.20
C ALA A 364 -15.28 13.90 7.75
N ARG A 365 -14.49 13.37 8.69
CA ARG A 365 -13.32 12.51 8.43
C ARG A 365 -13.60 11.02 8.68
N VAL A 366 -14.82 10.68 9.13
CA VAL A 366 -15.23 9.30 9.35
C VAL A 366 -15.66 8.66 8.04
N VAL A 367 -15.15 7.45 7.78
CA VAL A 367 -15.54 6.63 6.62
C VAL A 367 -16.28 5.41 7.11
N GLU A 368 -17.55 5.34 6.74
CA GLU A 368 -18.37 4.15 6.94
C GLU A 368 -17.86 3.01 6.08
N ILE A 369 -17.68 1.85 6.70
CA ILE A 369 -17.21 0.63 6.02
C ILE A 369 -18.32 -0.40 6.10
N PRO A 370 -19.38 -0.23 5.30
CA PRO A 370 -20.42 -1.24 5.25
C PRO A 370 -19.86 -2.57 4.73
N PRO A 371 -20.48 -3.69 5.11
CA PRO A 371 -20.05 -5.01 4.69
C PRO A 371 -19.92 -5.16 3.18
N LEU A 372 -19.00 -6.00 2.73
CA LEU A 372 -18.86 -6.28 1.31
C LEU A 372 -20.06 -7.11 0.84
N ALA A 373 -20.91 -6.48 0.04
CA ALA A 373 -22.02 -7.11 -0.65
C ALA A 373 -21.90 -6.82 -2.14
N THR A 374 -22.52 -7.68 -2.97
CA THR A 374 -22.63 -7.40 -4.40
C THR A 374 -23.35 -6.06 -4.60
N PRO A 375 -22.84 -5.15 -5.45
CA PRO A 375 -23.46 -3.86 -5.75
C PRO A 375 -24.89 -3.97 -6.25
#